data_AF-A0A4S4FFW9-F1
#
_entry.id   AF-A0A4S4FFW9-F1
#
_cell.length_a   1.000
_cell.length_b   1.000
_cell.length_c   1.000
_cell.angle_alpha   90.00
_cell.angle_beta   90.00
_cell.angle_gamma   90.00
#
_symmetry.space_group_name_H-M   'P 1'
#
loop_
_entity.id
_entity.type
_entity.pdbx_description
1 polymer ?
#
loop_
_entity_poly.entity_id
_entity_poly.type
_entity_poly.pdbx_seq_one_letter_code
_entity_poly.pdbx_strand_id
1 'polypeptide(L)'
;MTMSPQNVVPIRRAIVVFATACVVISWGFWLVVGLTGGDVRQSPTIWYFAIGASGPSLAALVAVILVRRSGQPTSPVAAPWLWVPAALVLGALPAVVAALVLDAPGFGSAAPGVIDSSGGLILFLVTYLIAGPLAEEFG
;
A
#
# COMPACT_ATOMS: atom_id res chain seq x y z
N MET A 1 -22.27 -40.57 4.07
CA MET A 1 -22.05 -39.21 3.51
C MET A 1 -20.72 -38.70 4.08
N THR A 2 -19.63 -39.05 3.42
CA THR A 2 -18.26 -38.76 3.88
C THR A 2 -17.87 -37.35 3.47
N MET A 3 -17.71 -36.44 4.44
CA MET A 3 -17.14 -35.11 4.19
C MET A 3 -15.77 -35.27 3.52
N SER A 4 -15.65 -34.80 2.28
CA SER A 4 -14.36 -34.64 1.62
C SER A 4 -13.49 -33.70 2.45
N PRO A 5 -12.19 -34.02 2.70
CA PRO A 5 -11.30 -33.10 3.38
C PRO A 5 -11.25 -31.81 2.57
N GLN A 6 -11.70 -30.70 3.17
CA GLN A 6 -11.53 -29.39 2.55
C GLN A 6 -10.03 -29.21 2.33
N ASN A 7 -9.63 -29.05 1.07
CA ASN A 7 -8.28 -28.66 0.71
C ASN A 7 -8.06 -27.24 1.23
N VAL A 8 -7.69 -27.13 2.52
CA VAL A 8 -7.29 -25.87 3.13
C VAL A 8 -5.99 -25.49 2.44
N VAL A 9 -6.06 -24.58 1.47
CA VAL A 9 -4.84 -24.01 0.91
C VAL A 9 -4.12 -23.32 2.08
N PRO A 10 -2.84 -23.62 2.32
CA PRO A 10 -2.16 -23.08 3.48
C PRO A 10 -2.12 -21.56 3.40
N ILE A 11 -2.59 -20.88 4.45
CA ILE A 11 -2.57 -19.41 4.61
C ILE A 11 -1.22 -18.81 4.22
N ARG A 12 -0.13 -19.53 4.49
CA ARG A 12 1.24 -19.16 4.11
C ARG A 12 1.40 -18.95 2.60
N ARG A 13 0.80 -19.80 1.76
CA ARG A 13 0.85 -19.65 0.30
C ARG A 13 0.10 -18.40 -0.15
N ALA A 14 -1.06 -18.11 0.44
CA ALA A 14 -1.82 -16.90 0.14
C ALA A 14 -1.03 -15.63 0.49
N ILE A 15 -0.42 -15.60 1.67
CA ILE A 15 0.42 -14.49 2.13
C ILE A 15 1.62 -14.30 1.22
N VAL A 16 2.31 -15.37 0.81
CA VAL A 16 3.46 -15.27 -0.09
C VAL A 16 3.04 -14.74 -1.46
N VAL A 17 1.98 -15.28 -2.06
CA VAL A 17 1.47 -14.81 -3.36
C VAL A 17 1.08 -13.32 -3.29
N PHE A 18 0.35 -12.94 -2.26
CA PHE A 18 -0.02 -11.54 -2.02
C PHE A 18 1.22 -10.65 -1.87
N ALA A 19 2.15 -11.00 -0.98
CA ALA A 19 3.33 -10.20 -0.71
C ALA A 19 4.21 -10.03 -1.96
N THR A 20 4.45 -11.12 -2.70
CA THR A 20 5.22 -11.06 -3.94
C THR A 20 4.53 -10.24 -5.01
N ALA A 21 3.22 -10.42 -5.23
CA ALA A 21 2.47 -9.63 -6.20
C ALA A 21 2.46 -8.13 -5.82
N CYS A 22 2.27 -7.82 -4.53
CA CYS A 22 2.26 -6.45 -4.02
C CYS A 22 3.60 -5.77 -4.27
N VAL A 23 4.71 -6.44 -3.92
CA VAL A 23 6.06 -5.91 -4.17
C VAL A 23 6.28 -5.69 -5.66
N VAL A 24 6.01 -6.69 -6.50
CA VAL A 24 6.25 -6.59 -7.95
C VAL A 24 5.43 -5.47 -8.59
N ILE A 25 4.15 -5.34 -8.26
CA ILE A 25 3.28 -4.32 -8.85
C ILE A 25 3.69 -2.93 -8.35
N SER A 26 3.75 -2.71 -7.03
CA SER A 26 4.09 -1.40 -6.48
C SER A 26 5.48 -0.95 -6.88
N TRP A 27 6.50 -1.78 -6.60
CA TRP A 27 7.88 -1.41 -6.90
C TRP A 27 8.15 -1.37 -8.40
N GLY A 28 7.58 -2.29 -9.18
CA GLY A 28 7.79 -2.29 -10.63
C GLY A 28 7.37 -0.97 -11.26
N PHE A 29 6.17 -0.49 -10.95
CA PHE A 29 5.68 0.77 -11.49
C PHE A 29 6.38 2.00 -10.93
N TRP A 30 6.68 2.04 -9.62
CA TRP A 30 7.41 3.16 -9.03
C TRP A 30 8.87 3.23 -9.49
N LEU A 31 9.51 2.08 -9.76
CA LEU A 31 10.86 2.04 -10.31
C LEU A 31 10.87 2.59 -11.73
N VAL A 32 9.85 2.27 -12.54
CA VAL A 32 9.67 2.91 -13.86
C VAL A 32 9.58 4.43 -13.73
N VAL A 33 8.75 4.94 -12.81
CA VAL A 33 8.65 6.39 -12.52
C VAL A 33 10.00 6.98 -12.10
N GLY A 34 10.71 6.30 -11.20
CA GLY A 34 12.02 6.76 -10.72
C GLY A 34 13.08 6.80 -11.83
N LEU A 35 13.10 5.79 -12.72
CA LEU A 35 14.04 5.72 -13.84
C LEU A 35 13.73 6.72 -14.95
N THR A 36 12.46 7.05 -15.18
CA THR A 36 12.10 8.07 -16.18
C THR A 36 12.31 9.50 -15.67
N GLY A 37 12.43 9.69 -14.35
CA GLY A 37 12.61 11.00 -13.73
C GLY A 37 11.45 11.96 -13.97
N GLY A 38 10.28 11.45 -14.36
CA GLY A 38 9.12 12.26 -14.70
C GLY A 38 8.45 12.86 -13.46
N ASP A 39 7.79 14.00 -13.62
CA ASP A 39 6.95 14.58 -12.57
C ASP A 39 5.70 13.71 -12.37
N VAL A 40 5.50 13.21 -11.15
CA VAL A 40 4.34 12.39 -10.74
C VAL A 40 3.01 13.11 -10.85
N ARG A 41 3.01 14.44 -11.06
CA ARG A 41 1.82 15.25 -11.31
C ARG A 41 1.43 15.30 -12.78
N GLN A 42 2.27 14.78 -13.67
CA GLN A 42 2.07 14.85 -15.12
C GLN A 42 1.90 13.48 -15.75
N SER A 43 1.15 13.45 -16.86
CA SER A 43 1.01 12.25 -17.70
C SER A 43 2.31 12.00 -18.49
N PRO A 44 2.77 10.75 -18.63
CA PRO A 44 2.12 9.51 -18.18
C PRO A 44 2.50 9.06 -16.75
N THR A 45 3.45 9.73 -16.10
CA THR A 45 4.04 9.35 -14.81
C THR A 45 3.01 9.18 -13.70
N ILE A 46 1.99 10.04 -13.65
CA ILE A 46 0.89 9.97 -12.68
C ILE A 46 0.16 8.62 -12.74
N TRP A 47 0.03 8.02 -13.93
CA TRP A 47 -0.66 6.74 -14.10
C TRP A 47 0.17 5.59 -13.55
N TYR A 48 1.47 5.56 -13.84
CA TYR A 48 2.36 4.56 -13.28
C TYR A 48 2.43 4.68 -11.75
N PHE A 49 2.50 5.90 -11.23
CA PHE A 49 2.48 6.14 -9.80
C PHE A 49 1.18 5.63 -9.15
N ALA A 50 0.02 5.96 -9.74
CA ALA A 50 -1.29 5.54 -9.26
C ALA A 50 -1.46 4.01 -9.28
N ILE A 51 -1.06 3.34 -10.37
CA ILE A 51 -1.14 1.87 -10.47
C ILE A 51 -0.22 1.22 -9.42
N GLY A 52 0.98 1.76 -9.20
CA GLY A 52 1.88 1.29 -8.16
C GLY A 52 1.30 1.48 -6.75
N ALA A 53 0.61 2.61 -6.50
CA ALA A 53 -0.08 2.87 -5.25
C ALA A 53 -1.25 1.90 -5.00
N SER A 54 -1.97 1.49 -6.06
CA SER A 54 -3.01 0.45 -5.98
C SER A 54 -2.46 -0.98 -5.90
N GLY A 55 -1.15 -1.16 -5.75
CA GLY A 55 -0.49 -2.47 -5.73
C GLY A 55 -1.04 -3.46 -4.71
N PRO A 56 -1.33 -3.08 -3.45
CA PRO A 56 -1.97 -3.98 -2.47
C PRO A 56 -3.34 -4.50 -2.94
N SER A 57 -4.20 -3.64 -3.47
CA SER A 57 -5.53 -4.04 -3.97
C SER A 57 -5.42 -4.97 -5.18
N LEU A 58 -4.52 -4.67 -6.11
CA LEU A 58 -4.23 -5.54 -7.26
C LEU A 58 -3.62 -6.88 -6.82
N ALA A 59 -2.74 -6.88 -5.83
CA ALA A 59 -2.14 -8.09 -5.27
C ALA A 59 -3.18 -8.97 -4.55
N ALA A 60 -4.14 -8.36 -3.85
CA ALA A 60 -5.27 -9.06 -3.26
C ALA A 60 -6.11 -9.75 -4.35
N LEU A 61 -6.41 -9.06 -5.46
CA LEU A 61 -7.11 -9.64 -6.60
C LEU A 61 -6.33 -10.82 -7.20
N VAL A 62 -5.01 -10.67 -7.42
CA VAL A 62 -4.14 -11.75 -7.90
C VAL A 62 -4.16 -12.94 -6.94
N ALA A 63 -4.06 -12.71 -5.65
CA ALA A 63 -4.14 -13.77 -4.64
C ALA A 63 -5.48 -14.49 -4.67
N VAL A 64 -6.60 -13.77 -4.81
CA VAL A 64 -7.95 -14.35 -4.95
C VAL A 64 -8.05 -15.23 -6.20
N ILE A 65 -7.52 -14.78 -7.34
CA ILE A 65 -7.56 -15.51 -8.61
C ILE A 65 -6.70 -16.78 -8.54
N LEU A 66 -5.47 -16.67 -8.03
CA LEU A 66 -4.48 -17.75 -8.07
C LEU A 66 -4.63 -18.78 -6.95
N VAL A 67 -5.05 -18.34 -5.77
CA VAL A 67 -5.12 -19.19 -4.57
C VAL A 67 -6.54 -19.69 -4.33
N ARG A 68 -7.55 -19.06 -4.97
CA ARG A 68 -8.99 -19.21 -4.71
C ARG A 68 -9.31 -18.89 -3.24
N ARG A 69 -10.59 -18.70 -2.88
CA ARG A 69 -11.00 -18.51 -1.48
C ARG A 69 -10.68 -19.78 -0.67
N SER A 70 -9.46 -19.91 -0.15
CA SER A 70 -9.21 -20.69 1.05
C SER A 70 -10.02 -20.04 2.16
N GLY A 71 -10.79 -20.83 2.91
CA GLY A 71 -11.82 -20.36 3.84
C GLY A 71 -11.48 -19.06 4.56
N GLN A 72 -12.49 -18.18 4.68
CA GLN A 72 -12.38 -16.90 5.36
C GLN A 72 -11.61 -17.09 6.68
N PRO A 73 -10.57 -16.29 6.98
CA PRO A 73 -9.97 -16.34 8.30
C PRO A 73 -11.07 -16.10 9.34
N THR A 74 -11.42 -17.15 10.07
CA THR A 74 -12.56 -17.14 11.01
C THR A 74 -12.21 -16.51 12.34
N SER A 75 -10.92 -16.23 12.57
CA SER A 75 -10.45 -15.60 13.80
C SER A 75 -10.28 -14.10 13.57
N PRO A 76 -11.15 -13.26 14.15
CA PRO A 76 -10.89 -11.82 14.18
C PRO A 76 -9.59 -11.58 14.94
N VAL A 77 -8.76 -10.67 14.43
CA VAL A 77 -7.59 -10.19 15.17
C VAL A 77 -8.11 -9.55 16.45
N ALA A 78 -7.74 -10.08 17.61
CA ALA A 78 -8.30 -9.65 18.89
C ALA A 78 -8.00 -8.17 19.23
N ALA A 79 -7.01 -7.57 18.54
CA ALA A 79 -6.63 -6.18 18.72
C ALA A 79 -5.96 -5.57 17.47
N PRO A 80 -6.71 -5.26 16.39
CA PRO A 80 -6.14 -4.72 15.16
C PRO A 80 -5.47 -3.35 15.37
N TRP A 81 -5.93 -2.56 16.34
CA TRP A 81 -5.35 -1.25 16.65
C TRP A 81 -3.89 -1.33 17.13
N LEU A 82 -3.47 -2.46 17.72
CA LEU A 82 -2.06 -2.66 18.11
C LEU A 82 -1.12 -2.74 16.91
N TRP A 83 -1.66 -3.04 15.73
CA TRP A 83 -0.90 -3.09 14.49
C TRP A 83 -0.84 -1.73 13.78
N VAL A 84 -1.64 -0.74 14.18
CA VAL A 84 -1.66 0.58 13.55
C VAL A 84 -0.28 1.25 13.55
N PRO A 85 0.48 1.29 14.67
CA PRO A 85 1.82 1.87 14.66
C PRO A 85 2.76 1.14 13.70
N ALA A 86 2.71 -0.20 13.67
CA ALA A 86 3.52 -1.00 12.76
C ALA A 86 3.13 -0.76 11.30
N ALA A 87 1.84 -0.68 11.00
CA ALA A 87 1.32 -0.39 9.67
C ALA A 87 1.73 1.02 9.20
N LEU A 88 1.66 2.02 10.06
CA LEU A 88 2.12 3.38 9.77
C LEU A 88 3.63 3.41 9.48
N VAL A 89 4.43 2.75 10.32
CA VAL A 89 5.89 2.67 10.11
C VAL A 89 6.21 1.96 8.81
N LEU A 90 5.62 0.79 8.56
CA LEU A 90 5.88 0.00 7.36
C LEU A 90 5.36 0.68 6.09
N GLY A 91 4.23 1.38 6.15
CA GLY A 91 3.66 2.14 5.04
C GLY A 91 4.46 3.41 4.71
N ALA A 92 4.97 4.11 5.73
CA ALA A 92 5.81 5.30 5.55
C ALA A 92 7.25 4.96 5.14
N LEU A 93 7.75 3.77 5.52
CA LEU A 93 9.14 3.36 5.33
C LEU A 93 9.66 3.60 3.91
N PRO A 94 8.97 3.20 2.83
CA PRO A 94 9.51 3.36 1.48
C PRO A 94 9.68 4.83 1.08
N ALA A 95 8.72 5.68 1.43
CA ALA A 95 8.79 7.11 1.14
C ALA A 95 9.89 7.81 1.94
N VAL A 96 10.05 7.44 3.22
CA VAL A 96 11.12 7.95 4.08
C VAL A 96 12.49 7.52 3.54
N VAL A 97 12.66 6.23 3.21
CA VAL A 97 13.90 5.71 2.65
C VAL A 97 14.22 6.39 1.31
N ALA A 98 13.25 6.53 0.41
CA ALA A 98 13.45 7.19 -0.86
C ALA A 98 13.88 8.65 -0.69
N ALA A 99 13.20 9.40 0.20
CA ALA A 99 13.56 10.79 0.48
C ALA A 99 14.97 10.92 1.06
N LEU A 100 15.36 10.04 1.99
CA LEU A 100 16.70 10.04 2.57
C LEU A 100 17.79 9.64 1.55
N VAL A 101 17.51 8.68 0.66
CA VAL A 101 18.48 8.22 -0.34
C VAL A 101 18.68 9.27 -1.44
N LEU A 102 17.60 9.97 -1.85
CA LEU A 102 17.64 10.92 -2.96
C LEU A 102 18.00 12.35 -2.53
N ASP A 103 17.58 12.78 -1.34
CA ASP A 103 17.82 14.13 -0.80
C ASP A 103 17.73 14.17 0.73
N ALA A 104 18.66 13.48 1.42
CA ALA A 104 18.72 13.50 2.89
C ALA A 104 18.74 14.91 3.50
N PRO A 105 19.52 15.90 3.00
CA PRO A 105 19.54 17.24 3.58
C PRO A 105 18.21 17.99 3.45
N GLY A 106 17.44 17.73 2.39
CA GLY A 106 16.12 18.32 2.16
C GLY A 106 14.96 17.61 2.87
N PHE A 107 15.22 16.52 3.60
CA PHE A 107 14.18 15.73 4.24
C PHE A 107 13.27 16.58 5.15
N GLY A 108 11.98 16.58 4.87
CA GLY A 108 10.96 17.32 5.64
C GLY A 108 10.86 18.82 5.33
N SER A 109 11.75 19.38 4.52
CA SER A 109 11.74 20.83 4.18
C SER A 109 10.45 21.28 3.48
N ALA A 110 9.81 20.38 2.70
CA ALA A 110 8.55 20.66 2.01
C ALA A 110 7.30 20.52 2.92
N ALA A 111 7.43 19.91 4.11
CA ALA A 111 6.28 19.60 4.96
C ALA A 111 5.47 20.83 5.37
N PRO A 112 6.07 21.97 5.80
CA PRO A 112 5.31 23.16 6.15
C PRO A 112 4.46 23.67 4.98
N GLY A 113 5.02 23.74 3.77
CA GLY A 113 4.30 24.19 2.59
C GLY A 113 3.12 23.29 2.21
N VAL A 114 3.28 21.97 2.34
CA VAL A 114 2.18 21.00 2.10
C VAL A 114 1.08 21.17 3.15
N ILE A 115 1.43 21.31 4.42
CA ILE A 115 0.49 21.52 5.51
C ILE A 115 -0.30 22.82 5.30
N ASP A 116 0.39 23.91 4.98
CA ASP A 116 -0.24 25.21 4.74
C ASP A 116 -1.14 25.18 3.50
N SER A 117 -0.71 24.53 2.41
CA SER A 117 -1.53 24.37 1.21
C SER A 117 -2.80 23.53 1.43
N SER A 118 -2.77 22.67 2.45
CA SER A 118 -3.92 21.85 2.86
C SER A 118 -4.87 22.62 3.78
N GLY A 119 -4.60 23.90 4.10
CA GLY A 119 -5.40 24.71 5.02
C GLY A 119 -5.04 24.54 6.50
N GLY A 120 -3.82 24.05 6.79
CA GLY A 120 -3.27 23.89 8.14
C GLY A 120 -3.23 22.43 8.61
N LEU A 121 -2.56 22.21 9.75
CA LEU A 121 -2.21 20.86 10.24
C LEU A 121 -3.42 19.96 10.48
N ILE A 122 -4.50 20.50 11.06
CA ILE A 122 -5.70 19.72 11.36
C ILE A 122 -6.35 19.23 10.07
N LEU A 123 -6.52 20.11 9.08
CA LEU A 123 -7.14 19.75 7.81
C LEU A 123 -6.26 18.78 7.03
N PHE A 124 -4.94 18.99 7.02
CA PHE A 124 -3.98 18.03 6.47
C PHE A 124 -4.16 16.63 7.09
N LEU A 125 -4.14 16.51 8.42
CA LEU A 125 -4.28 15.22 9.10
C LEU A 125 -5.62 14.55 8.81
N VAL A 126 -6.73 15.30 8.87
CA VAL A 126 -8.07 14.79 8.57
C VAL A 126 -8.13 14.29 7.14
N THR A 127 -7.69 15.08 6.17
CA THR A 127 -7.67 14.68 4.76
C THR A 127 -6.79 13.45 4.57
N TYR A 128 -5.58 13.40 5.13
CA TYR A 128 -4.69 12.26 4.92
C TYR A 128 -5.19 10.97 5.58
N LEU A 129 -5.73 11.06 6.79
CA LEU A 129 -6.23 9.91 7.55
C LEU A 129 -7.60 9.41 7.07
N ILE A 130 -8.37 10.25 6.37
CA ILE A 130 -9.68 9.88 5.84
C ILE A 130 -9.59 9.51 4.36
N ALA A 131 -8.92 10.34 3.55
CA ALA A 131 -8.79 10.10 2.12
C ALA A 131 -7.92 8.88 1.81
N GLY A 132 -6.91 8.59 2.64
CA GLY A 132 -6.09 7.37 2.49
C GLY A 132 -6.94 6.09 2.56
N PRO A 133 -7.57 5.79 3.70
CA PRO A 133 -8.44 4.62 3.83
C PRO A 133 -9.59 4.60 2.83
N LEU A 134 -10.25 5.73 2.58
CA LEU A 134 -11.32 5.80 1.57
C LEU A 134 -10.83 5.51 0.14
N ALA A 135 -9.60 5.87 -0.20
CA ALA A 135 -9.01 5.57 -1.51
C ALA A 135 -8.62 4.08 -1.63
N GLU A 136 -8.36 3.39 -0.52
CA GLU A 136 -8.01 1.97 -0.48
C GLU A 136 -9.24 1.04 -0.41
N GLU A 137 -10.42 1.53 0.02
CA GLU A 137 -11.67 0.77 0.16
C GLU A 137 -12.51 0.62 -1.14
N PHE A 138 -12.00 0.99 -2.32
CA PHE A 138 -12.62 0.59 -3.59
C PHE A 138 -12.35 -0.90 -3.89
N GLY A 139 -12.98 -1.79 -3.11
CA GLY A 139 -12.93 -3.25 -3.22
C GLY A 139 -14.00 -3.94 -2.38
#